data_AF-A0A8X6SFK7-F1
#
_entry.id   AF-A0A8X6SFK7-F1
#
_cell.length_a   1.000
_cell.length_b   1.000
_cell.length_c   1.000
_cell.angle_alpha   90.00
_cell.angle_beta   90.00
_cell.angle_gamma   90.00
#
_symmetry.space_group_name_H-M   'P 1'
#
loop_
_entity.id
_entity.type
_entity.pdbx_description
1 polymer ?
#
loop_
_entity_poly.entity_id
_entity_poly.type
_entity_poly.pdbx_seq_one_letter_code
_entity_poly.pdbx_strand_id
1 'polypeptide(L)'
;MVQRWLEVNWVTETLLKDDIIHVYNKDPTQDPTLRPLLTVDPKKYSKGYFRTNIMIPVNKSFLNPEEENTCMGYWAIYRNAKGEHESSTCLKIHPFWMEHTSKQISSLRLHEIMIPGSHDSGSFSRKKKTYPFTRYKYAQELSIFNQLVYGLRYFDLRIGYYKQTKDKYFINHNFLLTDHTVKSILEQVKSFIKKAKKEIVILDFHEFPSGFESDETHQKLLALIHSTLGPLLVPYDFKNATLQ
;
A
#
# COMPACT_ATOMS: atom_id res chain seq x y z
N MET A 1 3.52 13.84 -12.94
CA MET A 1 2.69 13.23 -11.88
C MET A 1 2.17 11.96 -12.49
N VAL A 2 2.34 10.80 -11.87
CA VAL A 2 1.85 9.55 -12.46
C VAL A 2 0.33 9.65 -12.51
N GLN A 3 -0.23 9.36 -13.68
CA GLN A 3 -1.67 9.29 -13.85
C GLN A 3 -2.11 7.89 -13.43
N ARG A 4 -3.04 7.81 -12.48
CA ARG A 4 -3.63 6.55 -12.02
C ARG A 4 -4.99 6.40 -12.68
N TRP A 5 -5.08 5.49 -13.63
CA TRP A 5 -6.33 5.19 -14.32
C TRP A 5 -7.02 4.04 -13.60
N LEU A 6 -8.32 4.19 -13.34
CA LEU A 6 -9.13 3.08 -12.84
C LEU A 6 -9.15 1.99 -13.92
N GLU A 7 -8.86 0.76 -13.50
CA GLU A 7 -8.99 -0.44 -14.34
C GLU A 7 -10.04 -1.34 -13.69
N VAL A 8 -10.99 -1.79 -14.48
CA VAL A 8 -12.02 -2.75 -14.03
C VAL A 8 -11.64 -4.11 -14.56
N ASN A 9 -11.59 -5.10 -13.68
CA ASN A 9 -11.21 -6.47 -13.98
C ASN A 9 -12.38 -7.39 -13.65
N TRP A 10 -12.58 -8.45 -14.45
CA TRP A 10 -13.60 -9.46 -14.21
C TRP A 10 -13.10 -10.83 -14.64
N VAL A 11 -13.56 -11.86 -13.93
CA VAL A 11 -13.33 -13.26 -14.27
C VAL A 11 -14.70 -13.92 -14.29
N THR A 12 -15.03 -14.57 -15.40
CA THR A 12 -16.29 -15.26 -15.60
C THR A 12 -16.06 -16.45 -16.52
N GLU A 13 -16.73 -17.56 -16.24
CA GLU A 13 -16.63 -18.78 -17.05
C GLU A 13 -17.25 -18.58 -18.43
N THR A 14 -18.36 -17.83 -18.52
CA THR A 14 -19.06 -17.56 -19.77
C THR A 14 -19.66 -16.15 -19.78
N LEU A 15 -19.39 -15.38 -20.84
CA LEU A 15 -20.03 -14.11 -21.11
C LEU A 15 -21.19 -14.29 -22.10
N LEU A 16 -22.39 -13.89 -21.70
CA LEU A 16 -23.56 -13.85 -22.57
C LEU A 16 -23.54 -12.57 -23.43
N LYS A 17 -24.34 -12.61 -24.50
CA LYS A 17 -24.65 -11.40 -25.26
C LYS A 17 -25.49 -10.50 -24.36
N ASP A 18 -25.16 -9.21 -24.30
CA ASP A 18 -25.83 -8.17 -23.50
C ASP A 18 -25.52 -8.20 -21.99
N ASP A 19 -24.49 -8.95 -21.56
CA ASP A 19 -23.88 -8.75 -20.25
C ASP A 19 -23.29 -7.34 -20.15
N ILE A 20 -23.29 -6.76 -18.95
CA ILE A 20 -22.90 -5.37 -18.77
C ILE A 20 -22.14 -5.16 -17.48
N ILE A 21 -21.13 -4.31 -17.54
CA ILE A 21 -20.42 -3.80 -16.36
C ILE A 21 -20.63 -2.30 -16.27
N HIS A 22 -21.15 -1.85 -15.14
CA HIS A 22 -21.33 -0.44 -14.82
C HIS A 22 -20.36 -0.01 -13.73
N VAL A 23 -19.78 1.18 -13.89
CA VAL A 23 -18.92 1.80 -12.89
C VAL A 23 -19.61 3.04 -12.34
N TYR A 24 -19.60 3.22 -11.03
CA TYR A 24 -20.22 4.33 -10.32
C TYR A 24 -19.20 5.04 -9.41
N ASN A 25 -19.50 6.29 -9.04
CA ASN A 25 -18.71 7.08 -8.08
C ASN A 25 -19.22 7.01 -6.63
N LYS A 26 -20.22 6.17 -6.38
CA LYS A 26 -20.86 5.88 -5.09
C LYS A 26 -21.45 4.48 -5.16
N ASP A 27 -21.86 3.96 -4.02
CA ASP A 27 -22.54 2.66 -3.93
C ASP A 27 -23.93 2.75 -4.59
N PRO A 28 -24.15 2.12 -5.75
CA PRO A 28 -25.44 2.15 -6.44
C PRO A 28 -26.52 1.31 -5.75
N THR A 29 -26.18 0.43 -4.80
CA THR A 29 -27.21 -0.32 -4.05
C THR A 29 -27.92 0.55 -3.02
N GLN A 30 -27.32 1.69 -2.66
CA GLN A 30 -27.90 2.66 -1.72
C GLN A 30 -28.71 3.76 -2.42
N ASP A 31 -28.47 3.97 -3.73
CA ASP A 31 -29.19 4.95 -4.53
C ASP A 31 -29.43 4.41 -5.95
N PRO A 32 -30.60 3.82 -6.21
CA PRO A 32 -30.97 3.28 -7.53
C PRO A 32 -31.06 4.33 -8.64
N THR A 33 -31.06 5.62 -8.31
CA THR A 33 -31.14 6.72 -9.30
C THR A 33 -29.77 7.09 -9.87
N LEU A 34 -28.69 6.55 -9.31
CA LEU A 34 -27.34 6.81 -9.76
C LEU A 34 -27.14 6.37 -11.21
N ARG A 35 -26.54 7.27 -12.00
CA ARG A 35 -26.12 6.97 -13.37
C ARG A 35 -24.69 6.45 -13.37
N PRO A 36 -24.39 5.43 -14.20
CA PRO A 36 -23.02 4.93 -14.32
C PRO A 36 -22.12 6.00 -14.93
N LEU A 37 -20.91 6.14 -14.36
CA LEU A 37 -19.80 6.90 -14.96
C LEU A 37 -19.30 6.26 -16.24
N LEU A 38 -19.35 4.93 -16.30
CA LEU A 38 -18.86 4.13 -17.41
C LEU A 38 -19.69 2.86 -17.53
N THR A 39 -19.96 2.48 -18.76
CA THR A 39 -20.59 1.22 -19.13
C THR A 39 -19.65 0.46 -20.04
N VAL A 40 -19.36 -0.80 -19.70
CA VAL A 40 -18.46 -1.68 -20.43
C VAL A 40 -19.25 -2.90 -20.88
N ASP A 41 -19.15 -3.21 -22.17
CA ASP A 41 -19.55 -4.50 -22.72
C ASP A 41 -18.36 -5.47 -22.54
N PRO A 42 -18.40 -6.39 -21.56
CA PRO A 42 -17.28 -7.26 -21.26
C PRO A 42 -16.91 -8.18 -22.42
N LYS A 43 -17.85 -8.47 -23.34
CA LYS A 43 -17.65 -9.37 -24.47
C LYS A 43 -16.69 -8.78 -25.51
N LYS A 44 -16.54 -7.45 -25.54
CA LYS A 44 -15.55 -6.75 -26.39
C LYS A 44 -14.11 -6.88 -25.88
N TYR A 45 -13.91 -7.34 -24.64
CA TYR A 45 -12.59 -7.37 -24.00
C TYR A 45 -12.27 -8.78 -23.48
N SER A 46 -11.78 -9.63 -24.38
CA SER A 46 -11.47 -11.05 -24.09
C SER A 46 -10.41 -11.28 -23.01
N LYS A 47 -9.62 -10.26 -22.66
CA LYS A 47 -8.61 -10.34 -21.59
C LYS A 47 -9.18 -10.17 -20.17
N GLY A 48 -10.48 -9.90 -20.04
CA GLY A 48 -11.13 -9.77 -18.72
C GLY A 48 -10.83 -8.46 -17.99
N TYR A 49 -10.43 -7.41 -18.72
CA TYR A 49 -10.21 -6.09 -18.12
C TYR A 49 -10.50 -4.94 -19.08
N PHE A 50 -10.80 -3.78 -18.52
CA PHE A 50 -10.94 -2.52 -19.24
C PHE A 50 -10.26 -1.37 -18.49
N ARG A 51 -9.31 -0.71 -19.17
CA ARG A 51 -8.65 0.50 -18.66
C ARG A 51 -9.48 1.72 -18.99
N THR A 52 -9.96 2.39 -17.97
CA THR A 52 -10.83 3.56 -18.10
C THR A 52 -10.02 4.84 -18.32
N ASN A 53 -10.72 5.92 -18.68
CA ASN A 53 -10.21 7.30 -18.62
C ASN A 53 -10.60 7.99 -17.30
N ILE A 54 -11.02 7.24 -16.28
CA ILE A 54 -11.36 7.76 -14.96
C ILE A 54 -10.07 7.82 -14.15
N MET A 55 -9.66 9.03 -13.77
CA MET A 55 -8.47 9.24 -12.96
C MET A 55 -8.79 9.05 -11.49
N ILE A 56 -8.07 8.16 -10.82
CA ILE A 56 -8.17 7.97 -9.37
C ILE A 56 -7.36 9.07 -8.70
N PRO A 57 -7.97 9.90 -7.83
CA PRO A 57 -7.22 10.90 -7.10
C PRO A 57 -6.23 10.22 -6.16
N VAL A 58 -4.98 10.70 -6.15
CA VAL A 58 -4.03 10.28 -5.13
C VAL A 58 -4.50 10.84 -3.79
N ASN A 59 -5.01 10.00 -2.90
CA ASN A 59 -5.36 10.46 -1.57
C ASN A 59 -4.07 10.88 -0.85
N LYS A 60 -4.02 12.19 -0.60
CA LYS A 60 -2.89 12.94 -0.08
C LYS A 60 -2.94 13.06 1.44
N SER A 61 -4.08 12.75 2.05
CA SER A 61 -4.25 12.74 3.50
C SER A 61 -3.98 11.34 4.03
N PHE A 62 -3.72 11.25 5.34
CA PHE A 62 -3.73 9.96 6.02
C PHE A 62 -5.13 9.37 5.88
N LEU A 63 -5.24 8.25 5.17
CA LEU A 63 -6.47 7.47 5.09
C LEU A 63 -6.80 7.00 6.51
N ASN A 64 -8.07 7.14 6.94
CA ASN A 64 -8.49 6.61 8.22
C ASN A 64 -8.73 5.11 8.06
N PRO A 65 -7.90 4.22 8.63
CA PRO A 65 -8.13 2.79 8.48
C PRO A 65 -9.35 2.32 9.28
N GLU A 66 -9.81 3.08 10.28
CA GLU A 66 -10.92 2.68 11.17
C GLU A 66 -12.32 2.89 10.57
N GLU A 67 -12.44 3.53 9.40
CA GLU A 67 -13.72 3.62 8.70
C GLU A 67 -14.07 2.25 8.10
N GLU A 68 -15.15 1.64 8.59
CA GLU A 68 -15.65 0.31 8.19
C GLU A 68 -15.78 0.15 6.65
N ASN A 69 -15.97 1.26 5.93
CA ASN A 69 -16.01 1.30 4.47
C ASN A 69 -14.64 1.57 3.84
N THR A 70 -13.89 0.49 3.64
CA THR A 70 -12.63 0.44 2.87
C THR A 70 -12.74 0.89 1.40
N CYS A 71 -13.92 1.26 0.91
CA CYS A 71 -14.16 1.69 -0.47
C CYS A 71 -13.74 3.14 -0.73
N MET A 72 -12.92 3.36 -1.77
CA MET A 72 -12.43 4.68 -2.18
C MET A 72 -13.41 5.47 -3.07
N GLY A 73 -14.70 5.18 -3.01
CA GLY A 73 -15.73 5.88 -3.78
C GLY A 73 -15.85 5.49 -5.26
N TYR A 74 -15.32 4.33 -5.66
CA TYR A 74 -15.59 3.78 -6.99
C TYR A 74 -16.16 2.39 -6.84
N TRP A 75 -17.28 2.13 -7.50
CA TRP A 75 -17.99 0.86 -7.48
C TRP A 75 -18.11 0.30 -8.88
N ALA A 76 -18.01 -1.01 -9.01
CA ALA A 76 -18.28 -1.73 -10.25
C ALA A 76 -19.37 -2.77 -9.99
N ILE A 77 -20.39 -2.79 -10.84
CA ILE A 77 -21.44 -3.79 -10.86
C ILE A 77 -21.39 -4.52 -12.18
N TYR A 78 -21.27 -5.84 -12.12
CA TYR A 78 -21.55 -6.73 -13.22
C TYR A 78 -22.99 -7.21 -13.12
N ARG A 79 -23.73 -7.15 -14.22
CA ARG A 79 -25.06 -7.75 -14.35
C ARG A 79 -25.09 -8.58 -15.62
N ASN A 80 -25.55 -9.83 -15.50
CA ASN A 80 -25.75 -10.66 -16.68
C ASN A 80 -26.98 -10.20 -17.48
N ALA A 81 -27.04 -10.60 -18.75
CA ALA A 81 -28.10 -10.22 -19.68
C ALA A 81 -29.53 -10.58 -19.20
N LYS A 82 -29.64 -11.60 -18.34
CA LYS A 82 -30.91 -12.07 -17.77
C LYS A 82 -31.31 -11.34 -16.48
N GLY A 83 -30.42 -10.56 -15.88
CA GLY A 83 -30.61 -9.92 -14.58
C GLY A 83 -30.60 -10.88 -13.37
N GLU A 84 -30.21 -12.14 -13.57
CA GLU A 84 -30.23 -13.21 -12.56
C GLU A 84 -28.97 -13.20 -11.69
N HIS A 85 -27.84 -12.74 -12.25
CA HIS A 85 -26.57 -12.69 -11.57
C HIS A 85 -26.05 -11.25 -11.52
N GLU A 86 -25.88 -10.77 -10.30
CA GLU A 86 -25.28 -9.48 -10.02
C GLU A 86 -24.08 -9.69 -9.08
N SER A 87 -22.95 -9.09 -9.45
CA SER A 87 -21.77 -9.03 -8.58
C SER A 87 -21.36 -7.58 -8.45
N SER A 88 -21.13 -7.12 -7.23
CA SER A 88 -20.68 -5.77 -6.94
C SER A 88 -19.33 -5.79 -6.23
N THR A 89 -18.50 -4.79 -6.53
CA THR A 89 -17.26 -4.54 -5.82
C THR A 89 -16.98 -3.04 -5.82
N CYS A 90 -16.02 -2.63 -5.01
CA CYS A 90 -15.53 -1.26 -4.99
C CYS A 90 -14.01 -1.26 -5.03
N LEU A 91 -13.41 -0.13 -5.41
CA LEU A 91 -11.97 0.07 -5.27
C LEU A 91 -11.63 0.17 -3.77
N LYS A 92 -10.93 -0.82 -3.21
CA LYS A 92 -10.69 -0.92 -1.76
C LYS A 92 -9.27 -0.57 -1.34
N ILE A 93 -9.15 -0.08 -0.11
CA ILE A 93 -7.92 -0.16 0.69
C ILE A 93 -7.91 -1.46 1.49
N HIS A 94 -6.73 -1.90 1.94
CA HIS A 94 -6.54 -3.17 2.65
C HIS A 94 -5.73 -3.01 3.95
N PRO A 95 -6.18 -2.17 4.90
CA PRO A 95 -5.43 -1.91 6.13
C PRO A 95 -5.41 -3.10 7.10
N PHE A 96 -6.36 -4.04 7.03
CA PHE A 96 -6.50 -5.15 7.98
C PHE A 96 -6.56 -6.53 7.28
N TRP A 97 -5.86 -6.69 6.16
CA TRP A 97 -6.01 -7.90 5.36
C TRP A 97 -5.48 -9.14 6.09
N MET A 98 -4.42 -9.02 6.90
CA MET A 98 -3.89 -10.17 7.65
C MET A 98 -4.89 -10.60 8.73
N GLU A 99 -5.52 -9.64 9.41
CA GLU A 99 -6.63 -9.90 10.34
C GLU A 99 -7.81 -10.58 9.66
N HIS A 100 -8.31 -9.99 8.56
CA HIS A 100 -9.50 -10.49 7.86
C HIS A 100 -9.28 -11.89 7.26
N THR A 101 -8.04 -12.24 6.93
CA THR A 101 -7.67 -13.55 6.36
C THR A 101 -6.96 -14.46 7.35
N SER A 102 -6.99 -14.13 8.65
CA SER A 102 -6.27 -14.85 9.69
C SER A 102 -6.62 -16.34 9.74
N LYS A 103 -7.86 -16.73 9.42
CA LYS A 103 -8.27 -18.15 9.35
C LYS A 103 -7.51 -18.94 8.28
N GLN A 104 -7.05 -18.30 7.22
CA GLN A 104 -6.28 -18.92 6.16
C GLN A 104 -4.77 -18.86 6.40
N ILE A 105 -4.27 -17.80 7.06
CA ILE A 105 -2.83 -17.51 7.13
C ILE A 105 -2.20 -17.71 8.51
N SER A 106 -2.98 -17.82 9.59
CA SER A 106 -2.45 -17.88 10.98
C SER A 106 -1.59 -19.10 11.27
N SER A 107 -1.85 -20.22 10.59
CA SER A 107 -1.06 -21.46 10.73
C SER A 107 0.17 -21.50 9.82
N LEU A 108 0.26 -20.56 8.87
CA LEU A 108 1.38 -20.48 7.95
C LEU A 108 2.57 -19.78 8.61
N ARG A 109 3.77 -20.20 8.24
CA ARG A 109 5.00 -19.48 8.54
C ARG A 109 5.10 -18.26 7.64
N LEU A 110 5.85 -17.25 8.07
CA LEU A 110 5.99 -16.00 7.31
C LEU A 110 6.49 -16.22 5.86
N HIS A 111 7.38 -17.19 5.65
CA HIS A 111 7.93 -17.52 4.32
C HIS A 111 6.97 -18.30 3.42
N GLU A 112 5.82 -18.74 3.93
CA GLU A 112 4.77 -19.45 3.19
C GLU A 112 3.65 -18.49 2.73
N ILE A 113 3.72 -17.22 3.14
CA ILE A 113 2.72 -16.20 2.86
C ILE A 113 3.22 -15.29 1.75
N MET A 114 2.37 -15.01 0.76
CA MET A 114 2.65 -13.97 -0.22
C MET A 114 2.45 -12.60 0.41
N ILE A 115 3.54 -11.92 0.74
CA ILE A 115 3.51 -10.61 1.39
C ILE A 115 3.87 -9.52 0.37
N PRO A 116 2.97 -8.56 0.09
CA PRO A 116 3.28 -7.47 -0.81
C PRO A 116 4.23 -6.48 -0.15
N GLY A 117 5.24 -6.05 -0.91
CA GLY A 117 6.25 -5.10 -0.46
C GLY A 117 6.57 -4.03 -1.49
N SER A 118 7.33 -3.03 -1.07
CA SER A 118 7.86 -2.00 -1.97
C SER A 118 9.37 -1.92 -1.90
N HIS A 119 9.98 -1.66 -3.06
CA HIS A 119 11.42 -1.37 -3.22
C HIS A 119 11.68 0.11 -2.93
N ASP A 120 12.79 0.42 -2.26
CA ASP A 120 13.15 1.80 -1.86
C ASP A 120 11.97 2.56 -1.23
N SER A 121 11.31 1.90 -0.27
CA SER A 121 9.97 2.25 0.20
C SER A 121 9.84 3.67 0.74
N GLY A 122 10.86 4.11 1.48
CA GLY A 122 10.90 5.44 2.09
C GLY A 122 11.23 6.56 1.11
N SER A 123 11.66 6.23 -0.11
CA SER A 123 12.02 7.17 -1.17
C SER A 123 10.78 7.63 -1.94
N PHE A 124 9.81 8.20 -1.21
CA PHE A 124 8.57 8.71 -1.79
C PHE A 124 8.58 10.22 -2.01
N SER A 125 7.85 10.71 -3.02
CA SER A 125 7.62 12.15 -3.18
C SER A 125 6.22 12.47 -3.66
N ARG A 126 5.68 13.55 -3.09
CA ARG A 126 4.34 14.08 -3.42
C ARG A 126 4.39 15.21 -4.46
N LYS A 127 5.58 15.71 -4.78
CA LYS A 127 5.78 16.86 -5.68
C LYS A 127 6.06 16.38 -7.10
N LYS A 128 5.69 17.19 -8.10
CA LYS A 128 6.13 16.97 -9.48
C LYS A 128 7.66 16.99 -9.49
N LYS A 129 8.27 15.99 -10.14
CA LYS A 129 9.72 15.91 -10.38
C LYS A 129 10.11 17.13 -11.24
N THR A 130 10.70 18.16 -10.62
CA THR A 130 10.99 19.46 -11.25
C THR A 130 12.37 19.53 -11.88
N TYR A 131 13.28 18.60 -11.55
CA TYR A 131 14.67 18.60 -12.03
C TYR A 131 15.07 17.22 -12.59
N PRO A 132 15.95 17.17 -13.62
CA PRO A 132 16.31 15.93 -14.32
C PRO A 132 16.83 14.83 -13.38
N PHE A 133 17.51 15.17 -12.28
CA PHE A 133 18.02 14.19 -11.30
C PHE A 133 16.99 13.76 -10.25
N THR A 134 15.96 14.57 -9.98
CA THR A 134 14.92 14.21 -9.01
C THR A 134 14.04 13.05 -9.48
N ARG A 135 14.09 12.71 -10.78
CA ARG A 135 13.41 11.52 -11.29
C ARG A 135 13.98 10.21 -10.77
N TYR A 136 15.28 10.20 -10.48
CA TYR A 136 15.99 9.05 -9.94
C TYR A 136 16.05 9.04 -8.42
N LYS A 137 15.63 10.13 -7.74
CA LYS A 137 15.66 10.23 -6.27
C LYS A 137 14.51 9.49 -5.59
N TYR A 138 13.39 9.30 -6.30
CA TYR A 138 12.15 8.80 -5.71
C TYR A 138 11.57 7.62 -6.51
N ALA A 139 11.38 6.51 -5.81
CA ALA A 139 10.81 5.25 -6.31
C ALA A 139 9.29 5.16 -6.05
N GLN A 140 8.80 5.83 -5.00
CA GLN A 140 7.42 5.73 -4.55
C GLN A 140 6.67 7.07 -4.66
N GLU A 141 5.34 7.01 -4.74
CA GLU A 141 4.48 8.21 -4.70
C GLU A 141 3.79 8.41 -3.35
N LEU A 142 3.65 7.33 -2.59
CA LEU A 142 2.88 7.28 -1.36
C LEU A 142 3.82 7.22 -0.16
N SER A 143 3.41 7.89 0.93
CA SER A 143 4.08 7.75 2.22
C SER A 143 4.00 6.31 2.73
N ILE A 144 4.89 5.94 3.66
CA ILE A 144 4.89 4.60 4.27
C ILE A 144 3.55 4.30 4.91
N PHE A 145 2.93 5.26 5.60
CA PHE A 145 1.58 5.08 6.15
C PHE A 145 0.55 4.73 5.07
N ASN A 146 0.54 5.44 3.95
CA ASN A 146 -0.44 5.16 2.89
C ASN A 146 -0.13 3.81 2.21
N GLN A 147 1.13 3.47 1.99
CA GLN A 147 1.51 2.14 1.48
C GLN A 147 0.98 1.02 2.39
N LEU A 148 1.09 1.18 3.72
CA LEU A 148 0.51 0.25 4.71
C LEU A 148 -1.03 0.16 4.58
N VAL A 149 -1.72 1.30 4.44
CA VAL A 149 -3.18 1.32 4.27
C VAL A 149 -3.62 0.62 2.97
N TYR A 150 -2.85 0.73 1.89
CA TYR A 150 -3.13 0.00 0.64
C TYR A 150 -2.79 -1.51 0.72
N GLY A 151 -2.17 -1.97 1.81
CA GLY A 151 -1.95 -3.39 2.08
C GLY A 151 -0.49 -3.85 2.05
N LEU A 152 0.48 -2.98 1.76
CA LEU A 152 1.89 -3.37 1.80
C LEU A 152 2.33 -3.68 3.23
N ARG A 153 3.16 -4.71 3.42
CA ARG A 153 3.68 -5.14 4.73
C ARG A 153 5.19 -5.32 4.76
N TYR A 154 5.86 -5.32 3.61
CA TYR A 154 7.33 -5.37 3.53
C TYR A 154 7.89 -4.06 2.97
N PHE A 155 8.88 -3.49 3.66
CA PHE A 155 9.47 -2.20 3.28
C PHE A 155 10.99 -2.27 3.24
N ASP A 156 11.56 -2.05 2.06
CA ASP A 156 13.00 -1.84 1.84
C ASP A 156 13.39 -0.40 2.25
N LEU A 157 14.14 -0.27 3.33
CA LEU A 157 14.63 0.99 3.88
C LEU A 157 16.15 1.06 3.80
N ARG A 158 16.64 1.98 2.95
CA ARG A 158 18.07 2.28 2.83
C ARG A 158 18.42 3.53 3.61
N ILE A 159 19.41 3.44 4.51
CA ILE A 159 19.64 4.49 5.51
C ILE A 159 21.01 5.13 5.34
N GLY A 160 21.01 6.45 5.24
CA GLY A 160 22.22 7.27 5.34
C GLY A 160 22.34 7.95 6.71
N TYR A 161 23.58 8.09 7.18
CA TYR A 161 23.94 8.86 8.37
C TYR A 161 24.65 10.16 7.97
N TYR A 162 24.19 11.29 8.53
CA TYR A 162 24.64 12.63 8.18
C TYR A 162 24.98 13.44 9.45
N LYS A 163 26.28 13.59 9.73
CA LYS A 163 26.78 14.24 10.96
C LYS A 163 26.36 15.71 11.09
N GLN A 164 26.22 16.43 9.98
CA GLN A 164 26.01 17.88 9.98
C GLN A 164 24.54 18.32 10.00
N THR A 165 23.60 17.38 9.98
CA THR A 165 22.15 17.68 9.99
C THR A 165 21.59 17.57 11.42
N LYS A 166 20.45 18.24 11.69
CA LYS A 166 19.78 18.16 13.00
C LYS A 166 19.36 16.72 13.32
N ASP A 167 18.57 16.12 12.43
CA ASP A 167 18.36 14.68 12.40
C ASP A 167 19.58 14.01 11.80
N LYS A 168 19.95 12.81 12.26
CA LYS A 168 21.18 12.15 11.77
C LYS A 168 20.91 11.02 10.77
N TYR A 169 19.72 10.45 10.76
CA TYR A 169 19.36 9.29 9.95
C TYR A 169 18.29 9.63 8.93
N PHE A 170 18.59 9.42 7.67
CA PHE A 170 17.71 9.70 6.55
C PHE A 170 17.53 8.51 5.63
N ILE A 171 16.42 8.50 4.91
CA ILE A 171 16.21 7.55 3.82
C ILE A 171 17.00 8.02 2.61
N ASN A 172 17.64 7.05 1.96
CA ASN A 172 18.37 7.23 0.72
C ASN A 172 17.74 6.39 -0.39
N HIS A 173 18.00 6.79 -1.63
CA HIS A 173 17.89 5.92 -2.79
C HIS A 173 19.26 5.87 -3.45
N ASN A 174 19.98 4.74 -3.30
CA ASN A 174 21.42 4.66 -3.55
C ASN A 174 22.18 5.77 -2.77
N PHE A 175 23.03 6.55 -3.44
CA PHE A 175 23.74 7.68 -2.84
C PHE A 175 22.91 8.97 -2.70
N LEU A 176 21.65 8.98 -3.18
CA LEU A 176 20.80 10.16 -3.16
C LEU A 176 20.02 10.28 -1.85
N LEU A 177 20.34 11.31 -1.06
CA LEU A 177 19.62 11.68 0.14
C LEU A 177 18.19 12.13 -0.17
N THR A 178 17.18 11.51 0.46
CA THR A 178 15.77 11.94 0.41
C THR A 178 15.43 12.99 1.46
N ASP A 179 14.22 13.54 1.38
CA ASP A 179 13.75 14.55 2.33
C ASP A 179 13.14 13.90 3.59
N HIS A 180 13.22 12.57 3.74
CA HIS A 180 12.58 11.81 4.82
C HIS A 180 13.59 11.28 5.82
N THR A 181 13.32 11.49 7.10
CA THR A 181 14.12 10.93 8.19
C THR A 181 13.64 9.53 8.54
N VAL A 182 14.54 8.68 9.02
CA VAL A 182 14.18 7.34 9.53
C VAL A 182 13.17 7.45 10.67
N LYS A 183 13.35 8.43 11.56
CA LYS A 183 12.39 8.72 12.64
C LYS A 183 10.98 8.97 12.10
N SER A 184 10.84 9.77 11.04
CA SER A 184 9.54 10.02 10.40
C SER A 184 8.91 8.75 9.82
N ILE A 185 9.72 7.85 9.26
CA ILE A 185 9.23 6.56 8.77
C ILE A 185 8.75 5.68 9.92
N LEU A 186 9.53 5.53 10.98
CA LEU A 186 9.17 4.71 12.14
C LEU A 186 7.89 5.22 12.82
N GLU A 187 7.70 6.54 12.92
CA GLU A 187 6.46 7.12 13.48
C GLU A 187 5.23 6.85 12.60
N GLN A 188 5.39 6.79 11.27
CA GLN A 188 4.30 6.38 10.37
C GLN A 188 3.93 4.91 10.59
N VAL A 189 4.91 4.01 10.70
CA VAL A 189 4.69 2.59 11.01
C VAL A 189 3.98 2.43 12.35
N LYS A 190 4.48 3.11 13.40
CA LYS A 190 3.87 3.14 14.73
C LYS A 190 2.42 3.60 14.68
N SER A 191 2.15 4.67 13.94
CA SER A 191 0.80 5.25 13.80
C SER A 191 -0.19 4.32 13.10
N PHE A 192 0.31 3.45 12.22
CA PHE A 192 -0.49 2.41 11.56
C PHE A 192 -0.73 1.22 12.48
N ILE A 193 0.32 0.61 13.05
CA ILE A 193 0.22 -0.58 13.91
C ILE A 193 -0.65 -0.33 15.15
N LYS A 194 -0.64 0.89 15.69
CA LYS A 194 -1.54 1.27 16.79
C LYS A 194 -3.03 1.13 16.44
N LYS A 195 -3.39 1.28 15.16
CA LYS A 195 -4.75 1.11 14.64
C LYS A 195 -4.98 -0.32 14.14
N ALA A 196 -4.02 -0.89 13.41
CA ALA A 196 -4.08 -2.23 12.82
C ALA A 196 -3.28 -3.24 13.66
N LYS A 197 -3.82 -3.58 14.83
CA LYS A 197 -3.08 -4.32 15.88
C LYS A 197 -2.73 -5.77 15.54
N LYS A 198 -3.43 -6.38 14.59
CA LYS A 198 -3.22 -7.77 14.15
C LYS A 198 -2.43 -7.89 12.84
N GLU A 199 -1.83 -6.78 12.38
CA GLU A 199 -0.98 -6.77 11.20
C GLU A 199 0.48 -6.88 11.59
N ILE A 200 1.27 -7.62 10.80
CA ILE A 200 2.73 -7.69 10.93
C ILE A 200 3.37 -6.83 9.86
N VAL A 201 4.29 -5.95 10.26
CA VAL A 201 5.08 -5.11 9.34
C VAL A 201 6.54 -5.50 9.40
N ILE A 202 7.11 -5.82 8.24
CA ILE A 202 8.50 -6.19 8.04
C ILE A 202 9.23 -4.94 7.55
N LEU A 203 10.21 -4.49 8.33
CA LEU A 203 11.12 -3.43 7.96
C LEU A 203 12.47 -4.05 7.62
N ASP A 204 12.83 -4.03 6.34
CA ASP A 204 14.11 -4.49 5.84
C ASP A 204 15.08 -3.30 5.80
N PHE A 205 16.09 -3.34 6.65
CA PHE A 205 17.18 -2.36 6.67
C PHE A 205 18.26 -2.83 5.70
N HIS A 206 17.94 -2.80 4.40
CA HIS A 206 18.63 -3.55 3.34
C HIS A 206 20.06 -3.04 3.07
N GLU A 207 20.31 -1.74 3.23
CA GLU A 207 21.61 -1.11 2.93
C GLU A 207 21.87 0.16 3.78
N PHE A 208 23.16 0.51 3.90
CA PHE A 208 23.65 1.70 4.60
C PHE A 208 24.55 2.57 3.71
N PRO A 209 24.01 3.22 2.66
CA PRO A 209 24.79 3.80 1.56
C PRO A 209 25.70 5.00 1.92
N SER A 210 25.58 5.59 3.12
CA SER A 210 26.36 6.78 3.48
C SER A 210 26.55 6.89 5.00
N GLY A 211 27.77 7.18 5.44
CA GLY A 211 28.08 7.63 6.81
C GLY A 211 28.07 6.57 7.91
N PHE A 212 27.84 5.29 7.59
CA PHE A 212 27.96 4.18 8.55
C PHE A 212 29.40 3.67 8.61
N GLU A 213 30.28 4.49 9.19
CA GLU A 213 31.72 4.21 9.31
C GLU A 213 32.08 3.44 10.59
N SER A 214 31.14 3.28 11.53
CA SER A 214 31.38 2.66 12.84
C SER A 214 30.15 1.95 13.41
N ASP A 215 30.40 0.96 14.27
CA ASP A 215 29.35 0.25 15.02
C ASP A 215 28.53 1.18 15.92
N GLU A 216 29.13 2.25 16.44
CA GLU A 216 28.43 3.26 17.24
C GLU A 216 27.25 3.88 16.47
N THR A 217 27.39 4.03 15.15
CA THR A 217 26.33 4.57 14.28
C THR A 217 25.18 3.57 14.18
N HIS A 218 25.47 2.27 14.05
CA HIS A 218 24.44 1.23 14.10
C HIS A 218 23.76 1.16 15.47
N GLN A 219 24.51 1.25 16.57
CA GLN A 219 23.94 1.22 17.93
C GLN A 219 22.99 2.39 18.18
N LYS A 220 23.33 3.59 17.72
CA LYS A 220 22.44 4.77 17.81
C LYS A 220 21.19 4.62 16.94
N LEU A 221 21.30 3.97 15.77
CA LEU A 221 20.14 3.64 14.95
C LEU A 221 19.22 2.62 15.66
N LEU A 222 19.79 1.57 16.26
CA LEU A 222 19.04 0.60 17.07
C LEU A 222 18.33 1.29 18.24
N ALA A 223 18.99 2.20 18.95
CA ALA A 223 18.37 2.98 20.02
C ALA A 223 17.19 3.83 19.52
N LEU A 224 17.28 4.41 18.31
CA LEU A 224 16.16 5.13 17.69
C LEU A 224 14.99 4.18 17.37
N ILE A 225 15.26 2.97 16.85
CA ILE A 225 14.24 1.96 16.57
C ILE A 225 13.55 1.52 17.86
N HIS A 226 14.32 1.14 18.89
CA HIS A 226 13.80 0.71 20.18
C HIS A 226 13.01 1.80 20.89
N SER A 227 13.48 3.05 20.90
CA SER A 227 12.73 4.15 21.52
C SER A 227 11.42 4.46 20.80
N THR A 228 11.34 4.20 19.49
CA THR A 228 10.14 4.49 18.70
C THR A 228 9.14 3.33 18.71
N LEU A 229 9.63 2.11 18.44
CA LEU A 229 8.84 0.90 18.19
C LEU A 229 8.98 -0.18 19.27
N GLY A 230 9.84 -0.03 20.28
CA GLY A 230 10.21 -1.08 21.24
C GLY A 230 9.06 -1.95 21.75
N PRO A 231 7.96 -1.36 22.28
CA PRO A 231 6.79 -2.13 22.76
C PRO A 231 6.00 -2.88 21.66
N LEU A 232 6.27 -2.59 20.38
CA LEU A 232 5.63 -3.16 19.21
C LEU A 232 6.54 -4.15 18.46
N LEU A 233 7.82 -4.25 18.87
CA LEU A 233 8.75 -5.20 18.26
C LEU A 233 8.41 -6.61 18.72
N VAL A 234 8.48 -7.54 17.80
CA VAL A 234 8.24 -8.95 18.12
C VAL A 234 9.53 -9.58 18.66
N PRO A 235 9.47 -10.51 19.64
CA PRO A 235 10.66 -11.15 20.21
C PRO A 235 11.51 -11.89 19.17
N TYR A 236 12.82 -11.97 19.40
CA TYR A 236 13.79 -12.52 18.43
C TYR A 236 13.59 -14.01 18.07
N ASP A 237 12.90 -14.81 18.89
CA ASP A 237 12.75 -16.25 18.65
C ASP A 237 11.59 -16.55 17.68
N PHE A 238 11.91 -16.55 16.39
CA PHE A 238 10.93 -16.63 15.29
C PHE A 238 11.05 -17.87 14.40
N LYS A 239 12.04 -18.73 14.61
CA LYS A 239 12.40 -19.77 13.62
C LYS A 239 11.25 -20.70 13.24
N ASN A 240 10.27 -20.89 14.14
CA ASN A 240 9.05 -21.69 13.90
C ASN A 240 7.76 -20.93 14.21
N ALA A 241 7.83 -19.61 14.41
CA ALA A 241 6.64 -18.84 14.75
C ALA A 241 5.71 -18.72 13.53
N THR A 242 4.43 -18.98 13.77
CA THR A 242 3.36 -18.72 12.82
C THR A 242 2.75 -17.33 13.11
N LEU A 243 1.79 -16.88 12.32
CA LEU A 243 1.07 -15.61 12.59
C LEU A 243 0.03 -15.71 13.72
N GLN A 244 0.13 -16.73 14.59
CA GLN A 244 -0.78 -16.95 15.71
C GLN A 244 -0.34 -16.16 16.96
#